data_AF-A0AAV9Q8W8-F1
#
_entry.id   AF-A0AAV9Q8W8-F1
#
_cell.length_a   1.000
_cell.length_b   1.000
_cell.length_c   1.000
_cell.angle_alpha   90.00
_cell.angle_beta   90.00
_cell.angle_gamma   90.00
#
_symmetry.space_group_name_H-M   'P 1'
#
loop_
_entity.id
_entity.type
_entity.pdbx_description
1 polymer ?
#
loop_
_entity_poly.entity_id
_entity_poly.type
_entity_poly.pdbx_seq_one_letter_code
_entity_poly.pdbx_strand_id
1 'polypeptide(L)'
;MAPRTLRFLPPVFAVVFSILALVFSLLAVTSRKWAVRNNYDRLVNPVDFTCPIFTLYRSPFIICTAHELPLNKTAQASVSSSTPTFTATSSSPTSSTKSTGCAAPTSKWEVNCHHYRPFGFDKTSCELEVATQTDTASNVGDARLCQQIHYAGNFGITSTLFIGLGFILTGTMAMMTLHNARKATRATSQPLTESQKGENIQVNNEAVDPATTITGPNGSGFVRSQASVVASYLSLVLLVFLFMGVVTGIIAQYFGILGLIQSQPNQADFASSGGNSDAAHGNHGPWYQAVGLSTYATCAWSFAAAAGTIVAMTWEVPRWNSLL
;
A
#
# COMPACT_ATOMS: atom_id res chain seq x y z
N MET A 1 6.99 20.87 33.29
CA MET A 1 8.01 20.73 32.23
C MET A 1 8.00 19.30 31.72
N ALA A 2 7.63 19.05 30.47
CA ALA A 2 7.75 17.73 29.90
C ALA A 2 9.26 17.37 29.72
N PRO A 3 9.70 16.16 30.08
CA PRO A 3 11.10 15.75 29.94
C PRO A 3 11.57 15.89 28.48
N ARG A 4 12.79 16.43 28.29
CA ARG A 4 13.39 16.70 26.96
C ARG A 4 13.45 15.46 26.06
N THR A 5 13.43 14.26 26.63
CA THR A 5 13.40 12.97 25.91
C THR A 5 12.11 12.75 25.11
N LEU A 6 10.98 13.34 25.50
CA LEU A 6 9.70 13.17 24.80
C LEU A 6 9.64 13.91 23.45
N ARG A 7 10.54 14.88 23.20
CA ARG A 7 10.52 15.67 21.95
C ARG A 7 10.98 14.89 20.71
N PHE A 8 11.64 13.74 20.90
CA PHE A 8 12.12 12.90 19.80
C PHE A 8 11.14 11.82 19.37
N LEU A 9 10.14 11.54 20.18
CA LEU A 9 9.17 10.48 19.90
C LEU A 9 8.33 10.79 18.65
N PRO A 10 7.80 12.01 18.44
CA PRO A 10 6.93 12.26 17.29
C PRO A 10 7.63 12.05 15.93
N PRO A 11 8.85 12.57 15.66
CA PRO A 11 9.57 12.26 14.42
C PRO A 11 9.82 10.75 14.21
N VAL A 12 10.13 10.02 15.28
CA VAL A 12 10.37 8.57 15.21
C VAL A 12 9.07 7.84 14.85
N PHE A 13 7.95 8.19 15.49
CA PHE A 13 6.65 7.61 15.15
C PHE A 13 6.24 7.94 13.71
N ALA A 14 6.45 9.18 13.24
CA ALA A 14 6.19 9.55 11.85
C ALA A 14 6.97 8.65 10.88
N VAL A 15 8.27 8.41 11.13
CA VAL A 15 9.09 7.51 10.31
C VAL A 15 8.55 6.07 10.36
N VAL A 16 8.23 5.55 11.55
CA VAL A 16 7.69 4.18 11.69
C VAL A 16 6.39 4.02 10.91
N PHE A 17 5.46 4.96 11.03
CA PHE A 17 4.20 4.91 10.28
C PHE A 17 4.42 5.07 8.78
N SER A 18 5.34 5.92 8.33
CA SER A 18 5.69 6.03 6.91
C SER A 18 6.31 4.73 6.35
N ILE A 19 7.13 4.01 7.13
CA ILE A 19 7.66 2.68 6.75
C ILE A 19 6.51 1.68 6.60
N LEU A 20 5.63 1.61 7.61
CA LEU A 20 4.48 0.69 7.57
C LEU A 20 3.56 1.01 6.38
N ALA A 21 3.27 2.29 6.14
CA ALA A 21 2.49 2.73 4.99
C ALA A 21 3.11 2.26 3.67
N LEU A 22 4.42 2.45 3.48
CA LEU A 22 5.13 2.02 2.27
C LEU A 22 5.12 0.50 2.11
N VAL A 23 5.42 -0.25 3.17
CA VAL A 23 5.43 -1.72 3.13
C VAL A 23 4.04 -2.26 2.76
N PHE A 24 2.98 -1.77 3.42
CA PHE A 24 1.62 -2.20 3.09
C PHE A 24 1.16 -1.75 1.71
N SER A 25 1.60 -0.58 1.23
CA SER A 25 1.31 -0.11 -0.12
C SER A 25 1.94 -1.02 -1.17
N LEU A 26 3.22 -1.40 -0.99
CA LEU A 26 3.91 -2.34 -1.87
C LEU A 26 3.26 -3.73 -1.81
N LEU A 27 2.94 -4.22 -0.62
CA LEU A 27 2.22 -5.49 -0.45
C LEU A 27 0.84 -5.46 -1.11
N ALA A 28 0.11 -4.35 -1.02
CA ALA A 28 -1.17 -4.19 -1.70
C ALA A 28 -0.97 -4.29 -3.22
N VAL A 29 -0.17 -3.42 -3.82
CA VAL A 29 0.03 -3.36 -5.29
C VAL A 29 0.60 -4.64 -5.88
N THR A 30 1.52 -5.31 -5.17
CA THR A 30 2.14 -6.56 -5.66
C THR A 30 1.36 -7.83 -5.31
N SER A 31 0.32 -7.73 -4.48
CA SER A 31 -0.47 -8.90 -4.09
C SER A 31 -1.28 -9.43 -5.28
N ARG A 32 -1.20 -10.75 -5.51
CA ARG A 32 -2.13 -11.47 -6.39
C ARG A 32 -3.53 -11.63 -5.78
N LYS A 33 -3.67 -11.44 -4.47
CA LYS A 33 -4.90 -11.69 -3.71
C LYS A 33 -5.72 -10.40 -3.52
N TRP A 34 -6.07 -9.72 -4.60
CA TRP A 34 -7.05 -8.61 -4.53
C TRP A 34 -8.46 -9.15 -4.56
N ALA A 35 -8.69 -10.06 -5.49
CA ALA A 35 -9.94 -10.78 -5.68
C ALA A 35 -9.64 -12.27 -5.74
N VAL A 36 -10.46 -13.06 -5.06
CA VAL A 36 -10.35 -14.52 -5.03
C VAL A 36 -11.67 -15.12 -5.47
N ARG A 37 -11.60 -16.18 -6.27
CA ARG A 37 -12.75 -17.00 -6.64
C ARG A 37 -12.42 -18.46 -6.43
N ASN A 38 -13.26 -19.13 -5.66
CA ASN A 38 -13.22 -20.56 -5.48
C ASN A 38 -14.10 -21.23 -6.53
N ASN A 39 -13.59 -22.25 -7.21
CA ASN A 39 -14.31 -23.00 -8.24
C ASN A 39 -14.52 -24.42 -7.72
N TYR A 40 -15.72 -24.94 -7.92
CA TYR A 40 -16.19 -26.20 -7.33
C TYR A 40 -16.55 -27.20 -8.43
N ASP A 41 -16.72 -28.47 -8.08
CA ASP A 41 -17.16 -29.47 -9.05
C ASP A 41 -18.59 -29.16 -9.52
N ARG A 42 -18.83 -29.34 -10.82
CA ARG A 42 -20.15 -29.14 -11.42
C ARG A 42 -21.19 -30.10 -10.86
N LEU A 43 -20.72 -31.25 -10.39
CA LEU A 43 -21.57 -32.31 -9.86
C LEU A 43 -21.95 -32.11 -8.39
N VAL A 44 -21.31 -31.17 -7.70
CA VAL A 44 -21.57 -30.90 -6.29
C VAL A 44 -22.67 -29.84 -6.17
N ASN A 45 -23.66 -30.11 -5.31
CA ASN A 45 -24.73 -29.17 -5.05
C ASN A 45 -24.15 -27.88 -4.44
N PRO A 46 -24.57 -26.66 -4.85
CA PRO A 46 -24.10 -25.41 -4.26
C PRO A 46 -24.16 -25.32 -2.73
N VAL A 47 -25.09 -26.04 -2.10
CA VAL A 47 -25.20 -26.14 -0.63
C VAL A 47 -23.96 -26.81 0.01
N ASP A 48 -23.26 -27.66 -0.75
CA ASP A 48 -22.11 -28.45 -0.30
C ASP A 48 -20.75 -27.88 -0.76
N PHE A 49 -20.69 -26.60 -1.19
CA PHE A 49 -19.48 -25.90 -1.63
C PHE A 49 -18.47 -25.64 -0.50
N THR A 50 -17.88 -26.72 0.01
CA THR A 50 -16.87 -26.72 1.08
C THR A 50 -15.46 -26.92 0.54
N CYS A 51 -15.34 -27.60 -0.61
CA CYS A 51 -14.08 -28.08 -1.16
C CYS A 51 -13.86 -27.53 -2.57
N PRO A 52 -13.13 -26.41 -2.73
CA PRO A 52 -12.82 -25.89 -4.06
C PRO A 52 -11.85 -26.84 -4.78
N ILE A 53 -12.12 -27.13 -6.05
CA ILE A 53 -11.19 -27.85 -6.93
C ILE A 53 -9.97 -27.00 -7.20
N PHE A 54 -10.19 -25.71 -7.48
CA PHE A 54 -9.13 -24.74 -7.68
C PHE A 54 -9.59 -23.33 -7.31
N THR A 55 -8.61 -22.49 -6.96
CA THR A 55 -8.81 -21.10 -6.63
C THR A 55 -8.17 -20.22 -7.69
N LEU A 56 -8.96 -19.30 -8.25
CA LEU A 56 -8.49 -18.26 -9.15
C LEU A 56 -8.25 -16.97 -8.38
N TYR A 57 -7.24 -16.25 -8.84
CA TYR A 57 -6.85 -14.96 -8.31
C TYR A 57 -6.93 -13.91 -9.40
N ARG A 58 -7.34 -12.71 -9.02
CA ARG A 58 -7.27 -11.52 -9.86
C ARG A 58 -6.63 -10.40 -9.05
N SER A 59 -5.70 -9.69 -9.68
CA SER A 59 -5.19 -8.40 -9.26
C SER A 59 -4.91 -7.53 -10.48
N PRO A 60 -4.69 -6.22 -10.32
CA PRO A 60 -4.50 -5.34 -11.46
C PRO A 60 -3.34 -5.75 -12.39
N PHE A 61 -2.34 -6.46 -11.87
CA PHE A 61 -1.15 -6.88 -12.61
C PHE A 61 -1.04 -8.38 -12.83
N ILE A 62 -1.93 -9.19 -12.23
CA ILE A 62 -1.85 -10.65 -12.26
C ILE A 62 -3.23 -11.22 -12.56
N ILE A 63 -3.34 -11.99 -13.66
CA ILE A 63 -4.47 -12.91 -13.86
C ILE A 63 -3.98 -14.32 -13.59
N CYS A 64 -4.86 -15.15 -13.05
CA CYS A 64 -4.67 -16.60 -13.10
C CYS A 64 -5.78 -17.22 -13.93
N THR A 65 -5.40 -18.11 -14.85
CA THR A 65 -6.29 -18.98 -15.62
C THR A 65 -6.13 -20.41 -15.15
N ALA A 66 -7.18 -21.21 -15.29
CA ALA A 66 -7.13 -22.64 -15.01
C ALA A 66 -7.37 -23.42 -16.29
N HIS A 67 -6.56 -24.45 -16.51
CA HIS A 67 -6.68 -25.37 -17.62
C HIS A 67 -6.95 -26.78 -17.08
N GLU A 68 -7.95 -27.44 -17.65
CA GLU A 68 -8.23 -28.84 -17.32
C GLU A 68 -7.16 -29.71 -17.97
N LEU A 69 -6.46 -30.51 -17.15
CA LEU A 69 -5.50 -31.48 -17.65
C LEU A 69 -6.26 -32.74 -18.04
N PRO A 70 -6.06 -33.29 -19.25
CA PRO A 70 -6.67 -34.55 -19.62
C PRO A 70 -6.25 -35.61 -18.60
N LEU A 71 -7.21 -36.24 -17.92
CA LEU A 71 -6.92 -37.44 -17.14
C LEU A 71 -6.36 -38.46 -18.13
N ASN A 72 -5.06 -38.73 -18.00
CA ASN A 72 -4.36 -39.69 -18.82
C ASN A 72 -4.99 -41.08 -18.57
N LYS A 73 -6.03 -41.42 -19.34
CA LYS A 73 -6.71 -42.72 -19.29
C LYS A 73 -5.77 -43.90 -19.63
N THR A 74 -4.53 -43.60 -19.99
CA THR A 74 -3.48 -44.53 -20.44
C THR A 74 -2.43 -44.87 -19.39
N ALA A 75 -2.61 -44.55 -18.10
CA ALA A 75 -1.85 -45.24 -17.03
C ALA A 75 -2.25 -46.73 -16.85
N GLN A 76 -3.00 -47.28 -17.83
CA GLN A 76 -3.21 -48.69 -18.04
C GLN A 76 -2.79 -49.14 -19.46
N ALA A 77 -1.81 -48.50 -20.11
CA ALA A 77 -1.04 -49.11 -21.21
C ALA A 77 0.28 -48.37 -21.51
N SER A 78 1.39 -49.10 -21.38
CA SER A 78 2.67 -48.98 -22.10
C SER A 78 3.57 -47.72 -21.93
N VAL A 79 4.60 -47.88 -21.11
CA VAL A 79 6.05 -47.92 -21.45
C VAL A 79 6.54 -47.15 -22.71
N SER A 80 7.61 -46.35 -22.49
CA SER A 80 8.69 -45.89 -23.40
C SER A 80 8.42 -44.83 -24.49
N SER A 81 8.91 -43.60 -24.30
CA SER A 81 10.26 -43.17 -24.72
C SER A 81 10.37 -41.62 -24.71
N SER A 82 11.59 -41.15 -24.47
CA SER A 82 12.05 -39.81 -24.09
C SER A 82 12.12 -38.77 -25.22
N THR A 83 12.01 -37.48 -24.87
CA THR A 83 13.05 -36.42 -25.10
C THR A 83 12.61 -35.11 -24.39
N PRO A 84 13.49 -34.40 -23.64
CA PRO A 84 13.13 -33.20 -22.89
C PRO A 84 13.46 -31.90 -23.65
N THR A 85 12.56 -30.91 -23.56
CA THR A 85 12.88 -29.50 -23.87
C THR A 85 12.52 -28.64 -22.67
N PHE A 86 13.53 -27.96 -22.11
CA PHE A 86 13.44 -27.01 -21.00
C PHE A 86 13.03 -25.63 -21.50
N THR A 87 11.98 -25.01 -20.93
CA THR A 87 11.94 -23.54 -20.77
C THR A 87 11.07 -23.07 -19.59
N ALA A 88 11.69 -22.28 -18.71
CA ALA A 88 11.17 -21.35 -17.71
C ALA A 88 10.25 -21.88 -16.58
N THR A 89 10.91 -22.33 -15.51
CA THR A 89 10.38 -22.55 -14.16
C THR A 89 9.78 -21.27 -13.59
N SER A 90 8.45 -21.14 -13.62
CA SER A 90 7.72 -20.40 -12.58
C SER A 90 7.35 -21.42 -11.51
N SER A 91 7.86 -21.23 -10.30
CA SER A 91 7.57 -22.10 -9.16
C SER A 91 6.07 -22.10 -8.91
N SER A 92 5.39 -23.17 -9.34
CA SER A 92 4.04 -23.50 -8.89
C SER A 92 4.04 -23.46 -7.36
N PRO A 93 3.16 -22.67 -6.72
CA PRO A 93 3.00 -22.76 -5.28
C PRO A 93 2.45 -24.16 -5.01
N THR A 94 3.28 -25.00 -4.38
CA THR A 94 2.89 -26.30 -3.85
C THR A 94 1.70 -26.05 -2.93
N SER A 95 0.50 -26.38 -3.42
CA SER A 95 -0.72 -26.35 -2.64
C SER A 95 -0.60 -27.45 -1.59
N SER A 96 -0.01 -27.11 -0.44
CA SER A 96 0.05 -27.99 0.73
C SER A 96 -1.39 -28.30 1.16
N THR A 97 -1.91 -29.41 0.68
CA THR A 97 -3.26 -29.87 0.92
C THR A 97 -3.28 -30.44 2.33
N LYS A 98 -3.71 -29.63 3.30
CA LYS A 98 -4.13 -30.14 4.60
C LYS A 98 -5.48 -30.83 4.36
N SER A 99 -5.45 -32.13 4.07
CA SER A 99 -6.66 -32.91 3.72
C SER A 99 -7.51 -33.16 4.96
N THR A 100 -8.46 -32.26 5.21
CA THR A 100 -9.58 -32.52 6.10
C THR A 100 -10.85 -32.57 5.26
N GLY A 101 -11.30 -33.79 4.92
CA GLY A 101 -12.70 -34.07 4.57
C GLY A 101 -13.16 -33.93 3.11
N CYS A 102 -12.32 -33.52 2.16
CA CYS A 102 -12.77 -33.34 0.77
C CYS A 102 -12.64 -34.62 -0.07
N ALA A 103 -13.70 -34.96 -0.82
CA ALA A 103 -13.63 -36.01 -1.85
C ALA A 103 -12.58 -35.64 -2.92
N ALA A 104 -11.92 -36.66 -3.48
CA ALA A 104 -10.92 -36.44 -4.53
C ALA A 104 -11.60 -35.82 -5.77
N PRO A 105 -11.04 -34.75 -6.36
CA PRO A 105 -11.64 -34.11 -7.53
C PRO A 105 -11.64 -35.06 -8.72
N THR A 106 -12.72 -35.03 -9.51
CA THR A 106 -12.91 -35.85 -10.72
C THR A 106 -11.99 -35.44 -11.87
N SER A 107 -11.46 -34.22 -11.82
CA SER A 107 -10.62 -33.58 -12.84
C SER A 107 -9.37 -32.96 -12.21
N LYS A 108 -8.24 -33.02 -12.90
CA LYS A 108 -7.01 -32.34 -12.49
C LYS A 108 -6.93 -30.99 -13.19
N TRP A 109 -6.70 -29.93 -12.43
CA TRP A 109 -6.58 -28.57 -12.96
C TRP A 109 -5.18 -28.02 -12.74
N GLU A 110 -4.67 -27.33 -13.75
CA GLU A 110 -3.44 -26.53 -13.65
C GLU A 110 -3.81 -25.05 -13.63
N VAL A 111 -3.36 -24.33 -12.61
CA VAL A 111 -3.58 -22.89 -12.48
C VAL A 111 -2.30 -22.15 -12.87
N ASN A 112 -2.36 -21.46 -14.00
CA ASN A 112 -1.26 -20.65 -14.52
C ASN A 112 -1.55 -19.17 -14.26
N CYS A 113 -0.58 -18.48 -13.65
CA CYS A 113 -0.69 -17.05 -13.36
C CYS A 113 0.29 -16.26 -14.22
N HIS A 114 -0.23 -15.28 -14.94
CA HIS A 114 0.55 -14.43 -15.82
C HIS A 114 0.58 -13.00 -15.29
N HIS A 115 1.77 -12.39 -15.35
CA HIS A 115 1.94 -10.97 -15.05
C HIS A 115 1.70 -10.17 -16.33
N TYR A 116 0.86 -9.15 -16.23
CA TYR A 116 0.63 -8.22 -17.33
C TYR A 116 1.51 -6.99 -17.19
N ARG A 117 1.84 -6.41 -18.34
CA ARG A 117 2.51 -5.12 -18.35
C ARG A 117 1.49 -4.06 -17.87
N PRO A 118 1.92 -3.04 -17.13
CA PRO A 118 1.03 -1.99 -16.66
C PRO A 118 0.53 -1.06 -17.80
N PHE A 119 1.04 -1.20 -19.03
CA PHE A 119 0.69 -0.37 -20.19
C PHE A 119 0.82 -1.12 -21.52
N GLY A 120 -0.03 -0.76 -22.50
CA GLY A 120 -0.01 -1.24 -23.89
C GLY A 120 -1.38 -1.74 -24.40
N PHE A 121 -1.59 -1.72 -25.72
CA PHE A 121 -2.71 -2.42 -26.37
C PHE A 121 -2.54 -3.94 -26.17
N ASP A 122 -3.63 -4.67 -25.93
CA ASP A 122 -3.69 -6.13 -25.71
C ASP A 122 -2.87 -6.68 -24.52
N LYS A 123 -2.49 -5.82 -23.55
CA LYS A 123 -1.53 -6.21 -22.49
C LYS A 123 -1.95 -5.82 -21.10
N THR A 124 -3.20 -6.05 -20.76
CA THR A 124 -3.71 -5.81 -19.41
C THR A 124 -4.40 -7.03 -18.84
N SER A 125 -4.54 -7.11 -17.51
CA SER A 125 -5.04 -8.28 -16.76
C SER A 125 -6.50 -8.67 -17.03
N CYS A 126 -7.11 -8.06 -18.04
CA CYS A 126 -8.50 -8.22 -18.41
C CYS A 126 -8.57 -8.01 -19.93
N GLU A 127 -8.72 -9.11 -20.67
CA GLU A 127 -8.93 -9.11 -22.12
C GLU A 127 -10.30 -8.48 -22.41
N LEU A 128 -10.34 -7.43 -23.24
CA LEU A 128 -11.60 -6.92 -23.77
C LEU A 128 -12.17 -7.96 -24.75
N GLU A 129 -13.49 -8.13 -24.74
CA GLU A 129 -14.27 -8.91 -25.72
C GLU A 129 -13.86 -8.61 -27.17
N VAL A 130 -13.60 -7.34 -27.46
CA VAL A 130 -13.19 -6.86 -28.79
C VAL A 130 -11.78 -7.31 -29.21
N ALA A 131 -10.89 -7.61 -28.25
CA ALA A 131 -9.51 -8.02 -28.53
C ALA A 131 -9.43 -9.51 -28.92
N THR A 132 -10.40 -10.31 -28.48
CA THR A 132 -10.57 -11.71 -28.89
C THR A 132 -11.70 -11.77 -29.91
N GLN A 133 -11.40 -11.71 -31.21
CA GLN A 133 -12.39 -11.86 -32.31
C GLN A 133 -13.14 -13.22 -32.35
N THR A 134 -13.13 -13.95 -31.25
CA THR A 134 -13.82 -15.21 -31.04
C THR A 134 -14.64 -15.06 -29.76
N ASP A 135 -15.95 -14.78 -29.90
CA ASP A 135 -16.96 -14.71 -28.82
C ASP A 135 -17.10 -16.02 -28.01
N THR A 136 -16.23 -16.99 -28.23
CA THR A 136 -16.26 -18.33 -27.60
C THR A 136 -15.38 -18.45 -26.37
N ALA A 137 -14.56 -17.45 -26.04
CA ALA A 137 -13.68 -17.50 -24.88
C ALA A 137 -14.43 -17.12 -23.59
N SER A 138 -14.64 -18.06 -22.68
CA SER A 138 -15.22 -17.86 -21.34
C SER A 138 -14.45 -16.90 -20.41
N ASN A 139 -13.37 -16.29 -20.91
CA ASN A 139 -12.49 -15.38 -20.18
C ASN A 139 -12.83 -13.91 -20.43
N VAL A 140 -13.72 -13.61 -21.37
CA VAL A 140 -14.18 -12.26 -21.65
C VAL A 140 -14.90 -11.70 -20.43
N GLY A 141 -14.29 -10.73 -19.77
CA GLY A 141 -14.97 -9.89 -18.79
C GLY A 141 -15.70 -8.77 -19.52
N ASP A 142 -16.81 -8.29 -18.94
CA ASP A 142 -17.44 -7.04 -19.37
C ASP A 142 -16.35 -5.93 -19.44
N ALA A 143 -16.24 -5.23 -20.57
CA ALA A 143 -15.22 -4.20 -20.79
C ALA A 143 -15.18 -3.17 -19.65
N ARG A 144 -16.33 -2.92 -19.01
CA ARG A 144 -16.47 -2.05 -17.84
C ARG A 144 -15.70 -2.57 -16.61
N LEU A 145 -15.75 -3.88 -16.36
CA LEU A 145 -15.02 -4.53 -15.28
C LEU A 145 -13.50 -4.35 -15.46
N CYS A 146 -13.03 -4.60 -16.68
CA CYS A 146 -11.62 -4.46 -17.02
C CYS A 146 -11.12 -3.03 -16.78
N GLN A 147 -11.90 -2.05 -17.22
CA GLN A 147 -11.58 -0.64 -17.01
C GLN A 147 -11.50 -0.28 -15.51
N GLN A 148 -12.38 -0.81 -14.66
CA GLN A 148 -12.34 -0.54 -13.23
C GLN A 148 -11.12 -1.14 -12.54
N ILE A 149 -10.76 -2.38 -12.88
CA ILE A 149 -9.56 -3.03 -12.35
C ILE A 149 -8.30 -2.25 -12.77
N HIS A 150 -8.26 -1.69 -13.99
CA HIS A 150 -7.15 -0.84 -14.42
C HIS A 150 -7.06 0.45 -13.63
N TYR A 151 -8.17 1.16 -13.44
CA TYR A 151 -8.17 2.36 -12.62
C TYR A 151 -7.70 2.05 -11.20
N ALA A 152 -8.19 0.95 -10.61
CA ALA A 152 -7.76 0.50 -9.30
C ALA A 152 -6.23 0.25 -9.23
N GLY A 153 -5.66 -0.43 -10.24
CA GLY A 153 -4.22 -0.66 -10.35
C GLY A 153 -3.41 0.62 -10.51
N ASN A 154 -3.81 1.48 -11.44
CA ASN A 154 -3.10 2.73 -11.73
C ASN A 154 -3.12 3.66 -10.50
N PHE A 155 -4.27 3.86 -9.88
CA PHE A 155 -4.36 4.63 -8.63
C PHE A 155 -3.56 3.98 -7.49
N GLY A 156 -3.50 2.65 -7.42
CA GLY A 156 -2.67 1.93 -6.45
C GLY A 156 -1.17 2.19 -6.64
N ILE A 157 -0.67 2.17 -7.88
CA ILE A 157 0.71 2.55 -8.21
C ILE A 157 0.96 4.01 -7.84
N THR A 158 0.09 4.92 -8.26
CA THR A 158 0.22 6.35 -7.97
C THR A 158 0.23 6.61 -6.46
N SER A 159 -0.64 5.94 -5.70
CA SER A 159 -0.64 5.99 -4.23
C SER A 159 0.69 5.54 -3.64
N THR A 160 1.23 4.42 -4.12
CA THR A 160 2.53 3.89 -3.68
C THR A 160 3.68 4.85 -3.97
N LEU A 161 3.68 5.51 -5.14
CA LEU A 161 4.67 6.52 -5.49
C LEU A 161 4.63 7.72 -4.53
N PHE A 162 3.44 8.26 -4.28
CA PHE A 162 3.28 9.39 -3.36
C PHE A 162 3.63 9.04 -1.91
N ILE A 163 3.22 7.86 -1.42
CA ILE A 163 3.61 7.36 -0.10
C ILE A 163 5.13 7.16 -0.03
N GLY A 164 5.76 6.63 -1.08
CA GLY A 164 7.21 6.46 -1.17
C GLY A 164 7.97 7.78 -1.11
N LEU A 165 7.54 8.79 -1.87
CA LEU A 165 8.11 10.15 -1.79
C LEU A 165 7.91 10.77 -0.40
N GLY A 166 6.72 10.61 0.19
CA GLY A 166 6.42 11.03 1.55
C GLY A 166 7.32 10.34 2.59
N PHE A 167 7.59 9.03 2.44
CA PHE A 167 8.52 8.30 3.30
C PHE A 167 9.94 8.88 3.22
N ILE A 168 10.46 9.12 2.02
CA ILE A 168 11.80 9.70 1.83
C ILE A 168 11.88 11.08 2.51
N LEU A 169 10.90 11.95 2.28
CA LEU A 169 10.85 13.29 2.89
C LEU A 169 10.67 13.24 4.42
N THR A 170 9.89 12.29 4.95
CA THR A 170 9.76 12.08 6.40
C THR A 170 11.11 11.69 6.99
N GLY A 171 11.83 10.78 6.33
CA GLY A 171 13.17 10.34 6.74
C GLY A 171 14.19 11.48 6.74
N THR A 172 14.21 12.32 5.70
CA THR A 172 15.13 13.46 5.65
C THR A 172 14.83 14.49 6.74
N MET A 173 13.56 14.83 6.97
CA MET A 173 13.14 15.75 8.03
C MET A 173 13.44 15.22 9.44
N ALA A 174 13.22 13.93 9.68
CA ALA A 174 13.56 13.29 10.95
C ALA A 174 15.08 13.30 11.19
N MET A 175 15.89 13.01 10.17
CA MET A 175 17.36 13.05 10.26
C MET A 175 17.88 14.47 10.50
N MET A 176 17.33 15.48 9.81
CA MET A 176 17.65 16.89 10.06
C MET A 176 17.32 17.29 11.51
N THR A 177 16.17 16.86 12.02
CA THR A 177 15.73 17.12 13.41
C THR A 177 16.70 16.51 14.42
N LEU A 178 17.09 15.24 14.21
CA LEU A 178 18.04 14.54 15.07
C LEU A 178 19.44 15.18 15.03
N HIS A 179 19.90 15.57 13.84
CA HIS A 179 21.19 16.21 13.65
C HIS A 179 21.25 17.59 14.34
N ASN A 180 20.20 18.39 14.21
CA ASN A 180 20.10 19.70 14.87
C ASN A 180 20.05 19.56 16.40
N ALA A 181 19.35 18.54 16.90
CA ALA A 181 19.32 18.27 18.33
C ALA A 181 20.68 17.84 18.88
N ARG A 182 21.43 17.00 18.15
CA ARG A 182 22.81 16.61 18.54
C ARG A 182 23.75 17.81 18.60
N LYS A 183 23.63 18.75 17.65
CA LYS A 183 24.41 20.00 17.66
C LYS A 183 24.09 20.87 18.88
N ALA A 184 22.81 20.99 19.25
CA ALA A 184 22.39 21.76 20.41
C ALA A 184 22.96 21.20 21.72
N THR A 185 22.97 19.86 21.90
CA THR A 185 23.53 19.24 23.10
C THR A 185 25.04 19.50 23.25
N ARG A 186 25.80 19.50 22.14
CA ARG A 186 27.26 19.76 22.17
C ARG A 186 27.61 21.18 22.57
N ALA A 187 26.79 22.16 22.19
CA ALA A 187 27.03 23.56 22.55
C ALA A 187 26.86 23.83 24.06
N THR A 188 25.99 23.08 24.74
CA THR A 188 25.78 23.21 26.19
C THR A 188 26.88 22.57 27.03
N SER A 189 27.62 21.60 26.48
CA SER A 189 28.68 20.88 27.19
C SER A 189 30.07 21.55 27.12
N GLN A 190 30.21 22.73 26.50
CA GLN A 190 31.47 23.48 26.63
C GLN A 190 31.56 24.01 28.07
N PRO A 191 32.52 23.52 28.88
CA PRO A 191 32.71 24.04 30.22
C PRO A 191 33.01 25.53 30.10
N LEU A 192 32.36 26.35 30.92
CA LEU A 192 32.73 27.74 31.14
C LEU A 192 34.19 27.73 31.61
N THR A 193 35.12 27.85 30.66
CA THR A 193 36.52 28.04 31.00
C THR A 193 36.57 29.36 31.74
N GLU A 194 36.87 29.24 33.02
CA GLU A 194 37.11 30.26 34.03
C GLU A 194 38.18 31.25 33.55
N SER A 195 37.81 32.12 32.62
CA SER A 195 38.60 33.28 32.20
C SER A 195 37.94 34.54 32.74
N GLN A 196 37.69 34.54 34.05
CA GLN A 196 37.42 35.74 34.82
C GLN A 196 38.48 35.85 35.91
N LYS A 197 39.75 35.94 35.50
CA LYS A 197 40.81 36.39 36.39
C LYS A 197 41.20 37.81 35.99
N GLY A 198 40.50 38.75 36.61
CA GLY A 198 41.02 40.07 36.97
C GLY A 198 41.02 41.11 35.85
N GLU A 199 39.94 41.87 35.75
CA GLU A 199 40.08 43.29 35.42
C GLU A 199 39.16 44.10 36.34
N ASN A 200 39.82 44.89 37.18
CA ASN A 200 39.26 45.77 38.20
C ASN A 200 38.22 46.73 37.61
N ILE A 201 37.01 46.75 38.17
CA ILE A 201 36.14 47.93 38.07
C ILE A 201 35.91 48.50 39.47
N GLN A 202 36.48 49.69 39.61
CA GLN A 202 36.32 50.66 40.68
C GLN A 202 34.83 50.98 40.90
N VAL A 203 34.43 50.90 42.17
CA VAL A 203 33.14 51.36 42.67
C VAL A 203 33.14 52.88 42.68
N ASN A 204 32.42 53.51 41.75
CA ASN A 204 31.99 54.90 41.91
C ASN A 204 30.46 54.92 42.01
N ASN A 205 30.02 55.36 43.19
CA ASN A 205 28.64 55.63 43.53
C ASN A 205 28.16 56.88 42.82
N GLU A 206 27.17 56.75 41.93
CA GLU A 206 26.33 57.87 41.53
C GLU A 206 24.88 57.40 41.47
N ALA A 207 24.05 58.03 42.31
CA ALA A 207 22.63 57.77 42.42
C ALA A 207 21.93 58.29 41.16
N VAL A 208 21.40 57.37 40.35
CA VAL A 208 20.58 57.66 39.18
C VAL A 208 19.31 56.81 39.22
N ASP A 209 18.21 57.45 38.85
CA ASP A 209 16.79 57.15 39.06
C ASP A 209 16.27 55.73 38.79
N PRO A 210 15.15 55.35 39.45
CA PRO A 210 14.43 54.11 39.16
C PRO A 210 13.53 54.26 37.91
N ALA A 211 14.14 54.18 36.72
CA ALA A 211 13.41 53.92 35.49
C ALA A 211 13.71 52.49 35.01
N THR A 212 12.83 51.59 35.42
CA THR A 212 12.78 50.16 35.09
C THR A 212 12.73 49.93 33.58
N THR A 213 13.88 49.95 32.91
CA THR A 213 14.02 49.44 31.55
C THR A 213 14.57 48.03 31.66
N ILE A 214 13.67 47.04 31.59
CA ILE A 214 14.02 45.63 31.43
C ILE A 214 14.58 45.49 30.00
N THR A 215 15.86 45.81 29.82
CA THR A 215 16.66 45.38 28.67
C THR A 215 16.95 43.89 28.86
N GLY A 216 15.96 43.07 28.49
CA GLY A 216 16.16 41.64 28.32
C GLY A 216 17.28 41.40 27.30
N PRO A 217 18.08 40.32 27.45
CA PRO A 217 19.19 40.00 26.57
C PRO A 217 18.68 39.65 25.16
N ASN A 218 18.50 40.70 24.35
CA ASN A 218 18.40 40.69 22.90
C ASN A 218 19.82 40.56 22.35
N GLY A 219 20.13 39.48 21.63
CA GLY A 219 21.43 39.40 20.98
C GLY A 219 21.76 38.20 20.11
N SER A 220 21.01 37.08 20.14
CA SER A 220 21.33 35.90 19.33
C SER A 220 20.19 35.39 18.45
N GLY A 221 19.21 36.25 18.12
CA GLY A 221 17.97 35.86 17.45
C GLY A 221 18.03 35.67 15.93
N PHE A 222 19.06 36.19 15.24
CA PHE A 222 18.96 36.38 13.79
C PHE A 222 19.37 35.19 12.91
N VAL A 223 20.15 34.22 13.40
CA VAL A 223 20.57 33.05 12.59
C VAL A 223 19.55 31.91 12.65
N ARG A 224 18.49 32.03 13.47
CA ARG A 224 17.47 30.97 13.63
C ARG A 224 16.31 31.07 12.63
N SER A 225 16.18 32.15 11.86
CA SER A 225 14.99 32.37 11.02
C SER A 225 15.01 31.60 9.69
N GLN A 226 16.14 31.56 8.97
CA GLN A 226 16.18 30.99 7.61
C GLN A 226 16.01 29.47 7.57
N ALA A 227 16.58 28.74 8.53
CA ALA A 227 16.39 27.28 8.61
C ALA A 227 14.93 26.89 8.87
N SER A 228 14.11 27.79 9.44
CA SER A 228 12.69 27.51 9.69
C SER A 228 11.85 27.57 8.42
N VAL A 229 12.20 28.45 7.47
CA VAL A 229 11.39 28.66 6.25
C VAL A 229 11.45 27.41 5.36
N VAL A 230 12.65 26.90 5.08
CA VAL A 230 12.82 25.71 4.23
C VAL A 230 12.16 24.48 4.86
N ALA A 231 12.34 24.28 6.16
CA ALA A 231 11.72 23.17 6.88
C ALA A 231 10.18 23.24 6.83
N SER A 232 9.63 24.45 6.91
CA SER A 232 8.20 24.70 6.81
C SER A 232 7.64 24.34 5.42
N TYR A 233 8.31 24.72 4.35
CA TYR A 233 7.89 24.34 2.98
C TYR A 233 8.08 22.84 2.71
N LEU A 234 9.16 22.23 3.21
CA LEU A 234 9.35 20.78 3.11
C LEU A 234 8.25 20.02 3.85
N SER A 235 7.83 20.51 5.02
CA SER A 235 6.69 19.96 5.77
C SER A 235 5.39 20.04 4.95
N LEU A 236 5.13 21.18 4.31
CA LEU A 236 3.97 21.35 3.43
C LEU A 236 3.99 20.37 2.24
N VAL A 237 5.11 20.26 1.53
CA VAL A 237 5.27 19.33 0.39
C VAL A 237 5.08 17.89 0.84
N LEU A 238 5.66 17.52 1.98
CA LEU A 238 5.48 16.20 2.60
C LEU A 238 3.99 15.91 2.88
N LEU A 239 3.27 16.85 3.49
CA LEU A 239 1.85 16.70 3.76
C LEU A 239 1.03 16.55 2.48
N VAL A 240 1.35 17.31 1.43
CA VAL A 240 0.71 17.17 0.11
C VAL A 240 0.93 15.78 -0.47
N PHE A 241 2.16 15.26 -0.44
CA PHE A 241 2.42 13.90 -0.95
C PHE A 241 1.72 12.82 -0.13
N LEU A 242 1.76 12.89 1.20
CA LEU A 242 1.04 11.92 2.04
C LEU A 242 -0.48 11.99 1.79
N PHE A 243 -1.04 13.20 1.68
CA PHE A 243 -2.47 13.39 1.38
C PHE A 243 -2.84 12.82 0.01
N MET A 244 -2.07 13.13 -1.04
CA MET A 244 -2.30 12.58 -2.38
C MET A 244 -2.18 11.05 -2.38
N GLY A 245 -1.23 10.50 -1.62
CA GLY A 245 -1.08 9.06 -1.41
C GLY A 245 -2.33 8.43 -0.77
N VAL A 246 -2.89 9.06 0.27
CA VAL A 246 -4.12 8.61 0.94
C VAL A 246 -5.31 8.67 -0.01
N VAL A 247 -5.55 9.81 -0.67
CA VAL A 247 -6.69 10.00 -1.57
C VAL A 247 -6.65 9.01 -2.73
N THR A 248 -5.50 8.86 -3.39
CA THR A 248 -5.35 7.89 -4.48
C THR A 248 -5.46 6.44 -3.99
N GLY A 249 -5.02 6.13 -2.77
CA GLY A 249 -5.20 4.82 -2.15
C GLY A 249 -6.68 4.49 -1.88
N ILE A 250 -7.46 5.45 -1.39
CA ILE A 250 -8.91 5.31 -1.19
C ILE A 250 -9.63 5.12 -2.53
N ILE A 251 -9.29 5.92 -3.55
CA ILE A 251 -9.86 5.80 -4.90
C ILE A 251 -9.51 4.43 -5.51
N ALA A 252 -8.27 3.97 -5.36
CA ALA A 252 -7.85 2.64 -5.81
C ALA A 252 -8.70 1.54 -5.16
N GLN A 253 -8.90 1.63 -3.84
CA GLN A 253 -9.72 0.68 -3.09
C GLN A 253 -11.18 0.71 -3.55
N TYR A 254 -11.74 1.91 -3.76
CA TYR A 254 -13.10 2.10 -4.26
C TYR A 254 -13.31 1.44 -5.64
N PHE A 255 -12.43 1.71 -6.61
CA PHE A 255 -12.53 1.07 -7.93
C PHE A 255 -12.30 -0.44 -7.87
N GLY A 256 -11.43 -0.93 -6.98
CA GLY A 256 -11.26 -2.35 -6.75
C GLY A 256 -12.53 -3.02 -6.23
N ILE A 257 -13.25 -2.37 -5.31
CA ILE A 257 -14.52 -2.85 -4.77
C ILE A 257 -15.62 -2.79 -5.83
N LEU A 258 -15.71 -1.71 -6.61
CA LEU A 258 -16.67 -1.63 -7.72
C LEU A 258 -16.43 -2.75 -8.74
N GLY A 259 -15.17 -3.00 -9.10
CA GLY A 259 -14.82 -4.10 -10.01
C GLY A 259 -15.28 -5.44 -9.44
N LEU A 260 -15.11 -5.67 -8.14
CA LEU A 260 -15.62 -6.88 -7.49
C LEU A 260 -17.14 -7.01 -7.58
N ILE A 261 -17.88 -5.93 -7.27
CA ILE A 261 -19.35 -5.91 -7.30
C ILE A 261 -19.85 -6.20 -8.72
N GLN A 262 -19.22 -5.60 -9.74
CA GLN A 262 -19.59 -5.82 -11.14
C GLN A 262 -19.18 -7.19 -11.67
N SER A 263 -18.12 -7.79 -11.12
CA SER A 263 -17.68 -9.13 -11.49
C SER A 263 -18.52 -10.24 -10.88
N GLN A 264 -19.44 -9.92 -9.97
CA GLN A 264 -20.33 -10.93 -9.44
C GLN A 264 -21.31 -11.34 -10.55
N PRO A 265 -21.52 -12.65 -10.77
CA PRO A 265 -22.59 -13.09 -11.66
C PRO A 265 -23.89 -12.44 -11.18
N ASN A 266 -24.80 -12.15 -12.11
CA ASN A 266 -26.07 -11.50 -11.81
C ASN A 266 -26.71 -12.25 -10.63
N GLN A 267 -26.62 -11.67 -9.43
CA GLN A 267 -27.04 -12.33 -8.19
C GLN A 267 -28.54 -12.62 -8.26
N ALA A 268 -29.27 -11.85 -9.07
CA ALA A 268 -30.65 -12.12 -9.43
C ALA A 268 -30.83 -13.45 -10.15
N ASP A 269 -29.96 -13.84 -11.09
CA ASP A 269 -30.05 -15.14 -11.79
C ASP A 269 -29.60 -16.29 -10.88
N PHE A 270 -28.57 -16.08 -10.05
CA PHE A 270 -28.12 -17.09 -9.09
C PHE A 270 -29.16 -17.33 -7.97
N ALA A 271 -29.80 -16.27 -7.47
CA ALA A 271 -30.83 -16.36 -6.44
C ALA A 271 -32.21 -16.79 -6.98
N SER A 272 -32.58 -16.36 -8.20
CA SER A 272 -33.85 -16.74 -8.83
C SER A 272 -33.83 -18.12 -9.46
N SER A 273 -32.65 -18.66 -9.80
CA SER A 273 -32.54 -20.03 -10.31
C SER A 273 -33.00 -21.08 -9.30
N GLY A 274 -33.19 -20.76 -8.01
CA GLY A 274 -33.92 -21.59 -7.05
C GLY A 274 -33.38 -23.03 -6.91
N GLY A 275 -32.11 -23.27 -7.25
CA GLY A 275 -31.52 -24.61 -7.28
C GLY A 275 -31.83 -25.44 -8.53
N ASN A 276 -32.52 -24.89 -9.54
CA ASN A 276 -32.65 -25.52 -10.85
C ASN A 276 -31.31 -25.39 -11.59
N SER A 277 -30.58 -26.51 -11.62
CA SER A 277 -29.21 -26.69 -12.13
C SER A 277 -28.98 -26.25 -13.57
N ASP A 278 -30.05 -26.05 -14.34
CA ASP A 278 -29.97 -25.87 -15.78
C ASP A 278 -29.71 -24.42 -16.19
N ALA A 279 -29.95 -23.45 -15.31
CA ALA A 279 -29.66 -22.02 -15.56
C ALA A 279 -28.34 -21.54 -14.91
N ALA A 280 -27.84 -22.25 -13.89
CA ALA A 280 -26.61 -21.92 -13.18
C ALA A 280 -25.38 -22.61 -13.81
N HIS A 281 -25.13 -22.39 -15.11
CA HIS A 281 -24.01 -23.02 -15.83
C HIS A 281 -22.60 -22.51 -15.42
N GLY A 282 -22.48 -21.67 -14.38
CA GLY A 282 -21.20 -21.23 -13.83
C GLY A 282 -20.80 -22.04 -12.60
N ASN A 283 -19.85 -22.98 -12.74
CA ASN A 283 -19.31 -23.81 -11.64
C ASN A 283 -18.31 -23.07 -10.74
N HIS A 284 -18.63 -21.81 -10.45
CA HIS A 284 -17.74 -20.91 -9.78
C HIS A 284 -18.48 -20.13 -8.71
N GLY A 285 -17.90 -20.03 -7.53
CA GLY A 285 -18.38 -19.14 -6.50
C GLY A 285 -18.28 -17.67 -6.94
N PRO A 286 -18.91 -16.74 -6.20
CA PRO A 286 -18.73 -15.32 -6.43
C PRO A 286 -17.27 -14.90 -6.20
N TRP A 287 -16.83 -13.86 -6.90
CA TRP A 287 -15.59 -13.17 -6.55
C TRP A 287 -15.77 -12.47 -5.21
N TYR A 288 -14.83 -12.67 -4.30
CA TYR A 288 -14.82 -11.96 -3.01
C TYR A 288 -13.52 -11.18 -2.81
N GLN A 289 -13.64 -10.11 -2.04
CA GLN A 289 -12.52 -9.24 -1.69
C GLN A 289 -11.51 -10.03 -0.85
N ALA A 290 -10.25 -9.98 -1.25
CA ALA A 290 -9.17 -10.65 -0.55
C ALA A 290 -8.21 -9.66 0.09
N VAL A 291 -7.28 -10.21 0.87
CA VAL A 291 -6.40 -9.50 1.82
C VAL A 291 -5.62 -8.35 1.17
N GLY A 292 -5.27 -8.43 -0.11
CA GLY A 292 -4.56 -7.36 -0.81
C GLY A 292 -5.37 -6.08 -0.92
N LEU A 293 -6.64 -6.19 -1.32
CA LEU A 293 -7.52 -5.04 -1.53
C LEU A 293 -8.21 -4.59 -0.23
N SER A 294 -8.51 -5.50 0.70
CA SER A 294 -9.09 -5.12 1.99
C SER A 294 -8.01 -4.68 2.96
N THR A 295 -7.25 -5.62 3.50
CA THR A 295 -6.34 -5.39 4.62
C THR A 295 -5.15 -4.53 4.22
N TYR A 296 -4.40 -4.89 3.18
CA TYR A 296 -3.14 -4.20 2.87
C TYR A 296 -3.39 -2.78 2.39
N ALA A 297 -4.34 -2.58 1.48
CA ALA A 297 -4.70 -1.24 1.00
C ALA A 297 -5.19 -0.34 2.17
N THR A 298 -6.07 -0.87 3.04
CA THR A 298 -6.56 -0.10 4.20
C THR A 298 -5.45 0.26 5.18
N CYS A 299 -4.57 -0.68 5.51
CA CYS A 299 -3.41 -0.39 6.35
C CYS A 299 -2.49 0.66 5.71
N ALA A 300 -2.25 0.58 4.40
CA ALA A 300 -1.37 1.51 3.70
C ALA A 300 -1.83 2.96 3.83
N TRP A 301 -3.07 3.27 3.43
CA TRP A 301 -3.58 4.64 3.51
C TRP A 301 -3.84 5.09 4.95
N SER A 302 -4.21 4.19 5.87
CA SER A 302 -4.40 4.54 7.28
C SER A 302 -3.09 4.96 7.95
N PHE A 303 -2.00 4.22 7.71
CA PHE A 303 -0.68 4.57 8.23
C PHE A 303 -0.11 5.83 7.57
N ALA A 304 -0.37 6.05 6.27
CA ALA A 304 0.00 7.30 5.61
C ALA A 304 -0.73 8.50 6.21
N ALA A 305 -2.03 8.36 6.52
CA ALA A 305 -2.81 9.39 7.20
C ALA A 305 -2.26 9.67 8.60
N ALA A 306 -1.99 8.63 9.39
CA ALA A 306 -1.40 8.77 10.72
C ALA A 306 -0.01 9.44 10.69
N ALA A 307 0.84 9.08 9.73
CA ALA A 307 2.12 9.74 9.50
C ALA A 307 1.93 11.23 9.18
N GLY A 308 0.98 11.57 8.29
CA GLY A 308 0.64 12.95 7.96
C GLY A 308 0.15 13.75 9.17
N THR A 309 -0.70 13.17 10.02
CA THR A 309 -1.15 13.82 11.26
C THR A 309 0.02 14.11 12.19
N ILE A 310 0.93 13.16 12.39
CA ILE A 310 2.09 13.36 13.26
C ILE A 310 3.03 14.40 12.66
N VAL A 311 3.24 14.39 11.34
CA VAL A 311 4.04 15.40 10.63
C VAL A 311 3.47 16.80 10.91
N ALA A 312 2.16 16.99 10.73
CA ALA A 312 1.50 18.27 10.97
C ALA A 312 1.58 18.75 12.43
N MET A 313 1.62 17.82 13.39
CA MET A 313 1.79 18.15 14.82
C MET A 313 3.25 18.42 15.21
N THR A 314 4.21 17.87 14.46
CA THR A 314 5.63 17.87 14.83
C THR A 314 6.40 19.03 14.19
N TRP A 315 6.11 19.34 12.93
CA TRP A 315 6.82 20.37 12.17
C TRP A 315 5.87 21.50 11.81
N GLU A 316 6.33 22.74 12.01
CA GLU A 316 5.54 23.93 11.69
C GLU A 316 5.21 23.99 10.18
N VAL A 317 3.97 24.35 9.88
CA VAL A 317 3.45 24.56 8.52
C VAL A 317 3.50 26.07 8.23
N PRO A 318 3.75 26.51 6.98
CA PRO A 318 3.95 27.93 6.71
C PRO A 318 2.72 28.74 7.11
N ARG A 319 2.95 29.86 7.80
CA ARG A 319 1.89 30.79 8.19
C ARG A 319 1.50 31.62 6.98
N TRP A 320 0.29 31.41 6.46
CA TRP A 320 -0.22 32.14 5.29
C TRP A 320 -0.35 33.65 5.51
N ASN A 321 -0.51 34.09 6.75
CA ASN A 321 -0.71 35.49 7.13
C ASN A 321 0.52 36.38 6.88
N SER A 322 1.69 35.83 6.59
CA SER A 322 2.90 36.62 6.30
C SER A 322 3.13 36.88 4.81
N LEU A 323 2.24 36.40 3.94
CA LEU A 323 2.33 36.57 2.47
C LEU A 323 1.28 37.56 1.91
N LEU A 324 0.35 38.03 2.75
CA LEU A 324 -0.64 39.07 2.46
C LEU A 324 -0.22 40.38 3.12
#